data_AF-A0A0C5WAN1-F1
#
_entry.id   AF-A0A0C5WAN1-F1
#
_cell.length_a   1.000
_cell.length_b   1.000
_cell.length_c   1.000
_cell.angle_alpha   90.00
_cell.angle_beta   90.00
_cell.angle_gamma   90.00
#
_symmetry.space_group_name_H-M   'P 1'
#
loop_
_entity.id
_entity.type
_entity.pdbx_description
1 polymer ?
#
loop_
_entity_poly.entity_id
_entity_poly.type
_entity_poly.pdbx_seq_one_letter_code
_entity_poly.pdbx_strand_id
1 'polypeptide(L)' 'MNKKTKVKIIWYLSFFVVFLIIWTILHYTFENLENAFKGLISAVISGLLSPRLTEYETQSGKQMQLKWIFFKKPISL' A
#
# COMPACT_ATOMS: atom_id res chain seq x y z
N MET A 1 16.25 -0.43 14.66
CA MET A 1 15.15 0.28 13.95
C MET A 1 13.89 0.21 14.79
N ASN A 2 13.21 1.34 15.02
CA ASN A 2 11.97 1.37 15.82
C ASN A 2 10.86 0.55 15.12
N LYS A 3 10.00 -0.13 15.90
CA LYS A 3 8.87 -0.92 15.37
C LYS A 3 8.01 -0.08 14.43
N LYS A 4 7.75 1.19 14.80
CA LYS A 4 7.00 2.13 13.96
C LYS A 4 7.62 2.34 12.59
N THR A 5 8.95 2.49 12.52
CA THR A 5 9.69 2.65 11.27
C THR A 5 9.60 1.39 10.41
N LYS A 6 9.71 0.19 11.02
CA LYS A 6 9.58 -1.08 10.28
C LYS A 6 8.23 -1.20 9.55
N VAL A 7 7.12 -0.90 10.22
CA VAL A 7 5.80 -1.00 9.59
C VAL A 7 5.63 0.03 8.47
N LYS A 8 6.12 1.28 8.66
CA LYS A 8 6.10 2.27 7.59
C LYS A 8 6.86 1.81 6.36
N ILE A 9 8.03 1.17 6.53
CA ILE A 9 8.79 0.60 5.41
C ILE A 9 7.99 -0.51 4.72
N ILE A 10 7.40 -1.44 5.48
CA ILE A 10 6.57 -2.51 4.91
C ILE A 10 5.39 -1.93 4.12
N TRP A 11 4.78 -0.88 4.66
CA TRP A 11 3.68 -0.16 4.01
C TRP A 11 4.12 0.47 2.69
N TYR A 12 5.19 1.25 2.68
CA TYR A 12 5.74 1.85 1.46
C TYR A 12 6.17 0.81 0.44
N LEU A 13 6.80 -0.28 0.89
CA LEU A 13 7.22 -1.37 0.02
C LEU A 13 6.01 -2.06 -0.63
N SER A 14 4.96 -2.32 0.15
CA SER A 14 3.71 -2.90 -0.36
C SER A 14 3.05 -1.99 -1.38
N PHE A 15 2.97 -0.68 -1.11
CA PHE A 15 2.47 0.32 -2.05
C PHE A 15 3.27 0.32 -3.35
N PHE A 16 4.61 0.31 -3.25
CA PHE A 16 5.50 0.34 -4.40
C PHE A 16 5.36 -0.92 -5.27
N VAL A 17 5.26 -2.10 -4.67
CA VAL A 17 5.05 -3.36 -5.40
C VAL A 17 3.72 -3.33 -6.15
N VAL A 18 2.63 -2.91 -5.48
CA VAL A 18 1.31 -2.80 -6.11
C VAL A 18 1.34 -1.78 -7.27
N PHE A 19 2.03 -0.65 -7.08
CA PHE A 19 2.21 0.37 -8.11
C PHE A 19 2.92 -0.16 -9.34
N LEU A 20 4.03 -0.88 -9.18
CA LEU A 20 4.75 -1.45 -10.30
C LEU A 20 3.88 -2.46 -11.07
N ILE A 21 3.13 -3.31 -10.37
CA ILE A 21 2.22 -4.27 -11.01
C ILE A 21 1.18 -3.54 -11.87
N ILE A 22 0.50 -2.53 -11.32
CA ILE A 22 -0.53 -1.77 -12.05
C ILE A 22 0.07 -0.99 -13.22
N TRP A 23 1.22 -0.33 -12.99
CA TRP A 23 1.93 0.40 -14.03
C TRP A 23 2.32 -0.51 -15.19
N THR A 24 2.90 -1.67 -14.91
CA THR A 24 3.28 -2.66 -15.92
C THR A 24 2.05 -3.12 -16.70
N ILE A 25 0.94 -3.44 -16.03
CA ILE A 25 -0.32 -3.82 -16.70
C ILE A 25 -0.80 -2.69 -17.63
N LEU A 26 -0.84 -1.44 -17.16
CA LEU A 26 -1.26 -0.30 -17.96
C LEU A 26 -0.31 -0.04 -19.14
N HIS A 27 0.98 -0.21 -18.94
CA HIS A 27 1.99 0.01 -19.97
C HIS A 27 1.83 -0.97 -21.13
N TYR A 28 1.58 -2.24 -20.84
CA TYR A 28 1.36 -3.27 -21.87
C TYR A 28 -0.06 -3.30 -22.45
N THR A 29 -1.06 -2.83 -21.71
CA THR A 29 -2.46 -2.84 -22.19
C THR A 29 -2.81 -1.59 -23.00
N PHE A 30 -2.22 -0.44 -22.67
CA PHE A 30 -2.55 0.84 -23.28
C PHE A 30 -1.32 1.51 -23.87
N GLU A 31 -0.98 1.21 -25.12
CA GLU A 31 0.18 1.79 -25.82
C GLU A 31 0.06 3.32 -25.96
N ASN A 32 -1.15 3.82 -26.26
CA ASN A 32 -1.40 5.24 -26.54
C ASN A 32 -1.72 6.11 -25.31
N LEU A 33 -1.74 5.53 -24.10
CA LEU A 33 -2.01 6.30 -22.89
C LEU A 33 -0.73 7.00 -22.42
N GLU A 34 -0.81 8.31 -22.21
CA GLU A 34 0.33 9.12 -21.78
C GLU A 34 0.92 8.61 -20.46
N ASN A 35 2.24 8.69 -20.32
CA ASN A 35 2.94 8.22 -19.12
C ASN A 35 2.48 8.95 -17.84
N ALA A 36 2.14 10.24 -17.93
CA ALA A 36 1.61 11.00 -16.80
C ALA A 36 0.27 10.43 -16.30
N PHE A 37 -0.66 10.14 -17.21
CA PHE A 37 -1.95 9.53 -16.88
C PHE A 37 -1.79 8.10 -16.36
N LYS A 38 -0.89 7.30 -16.95
CA LYS A 38 -0.53 5.97 -16.43
C LYS A 38 -0.07 6.04 -14.97
N GLY A 39 0.78 7.03 -14.66
CA GLY A 39 1.31 7.23 -13.31
C GLY A 39 0.23 7.63 -12.32
N LEU A 40 -0.63 8.57 -12.70
CA LEU A 40 -1.75 9.02 -11.88
C LEU A 40 -2.71 7.86 -11.57
N ILE A 41 -3.14 7.11 -12.58
CA ILE A 41 -4.05 5.96 -12.41
C ILE A 41 -3.39 4.89 -11.53
N SER A 42 -2.12 4.57 -11.79
CA SER A 42 -1.38 3.60 -11.00
C SER A 42 -1.26 4.03 -9.54
N ALA A 43 -1.00 5.31 -9.26
CA ALA A 43 -0.91 5.83 -7.91
C ALA A 43 -2.25 5.76 -7.17
N VAL A 44 -3.35 6.13 -7.83
CA VAL A 44 -4.70 6.09 -7.24
C VAL A 44 -5.11 4.66 -6.92
N ILE A 45 -4.98 3.74 -7.88
CA ILE A 45 -5.35 2.33 -7.68
C ILE A 45 -4.44 1.70 -6.62
N SER A 46 -3.14 2.02 -6.63
CA SER A 46 -2.21 1.54 -5.60
C SER A 46 -2.59 2.04 -4.23
N GLY A 47 -2.93 3.31 -4.07
CA GLY A 47 -3.37 3.87 -2.79
C GLY A 47 -4.62 3.18 -2.25
N LEU A 48 -5.53 2.76 -3.14
CA LEU A 48 -6.73 2.03 -2.77
C LEU A 48 -6.45 0.57 -2.38
N LEU A 49 -5.58 -0.12 -3.14
CA LEU A 49 -5.25 -1.52 -2.93
C LEU A 49 -4.19 -1.75 -1.87
N SER A 50 -3.40 -0.74 -1.50
CA SER A 50 -2.36 -0.85 -0.50
C SER A 50 -2.92 -1.14 0.90
N PRO A 51 -2.13 -1.76 1.78
CA PRO A 51 -2.50 -1.88 3.18
C PRO A 51 -2.76 -0.48 3.77
N ARG A 52 -3.68 -0.39 4.73
CA ARG A 52 -3.93 0.81 5.53
C ARG A 52 -3.23 0.66 6.87
N LEU A 53 -2.47 1.69 7.24
CA LEU A 53 -1.92 1.86 8.59
C LEU A 53 -3.02 2.42 9.49
N THR A 54 -3.28 1.78 10.61
CA THR A 54 -4.25 2.26 11.59
C THR A 54 -3.66 2.12 12.99
N GLU A 55 -3.71 3.18 13.78
CA GLU A 55 -3.34 3.13 15.20
C GLU A 55 -4.59 2.86 16.02
N TYR A 56 -4.53 1.86 16.90
CA TYR A 56 -5.60 1.50 17.81
C TYR A 56 -5.13 1.66 19.25
N GLU A 57 -5.99 2.22 20.09
CA GLU A 57 -5.78 2.24 21.54
C GLU A 57 -6.25 0.91 22.13
N THR A 58 -5.30 0.18 22.71
CA THR A 58 -5.58 -1.04 23.48
C THR A 58 -5.40 -0.75 24.96
N GLN A 59 -5.94 -1.62 25.83
CA GLN A 59 -5.76 -1.50 27.29
C GLN A 59 -4.28 -1.51 27.72
N SER A 60 -3.36 -2.01 26.88
CA SER A 60 -1.91 -2.01 27.11
C SER A 60 -1.16 -0.90 26.35
N GLY A 61 -1.88 0.04 25.71
CA GLY A 61 -1.30 1.19 25.00
C GLY A 61 -1.62 1.23 23.50
N LYS A 62 -1.00 2.18 22.79
CA LYS A 62 -1.18 2.39 21.34
C LYS A 62 -0.48 1.29 20.54
N GLN A 63 -1.25 0.50 19.80
CA GLN A 63 -0.73 -0.50 18.86
C GLN A 63 -0.97 -0.05 17.42
N MET A 64 -0.01 -0.32 16.55
CA MET A 64 -0.12 0.01 15.14
C MET A 64 -0.44 -1.27 14.36
N GLN A 65 -1.52 -1.22 13.58
CA GLN A 65 -2.00 -2.34 12.79
C GLN A 65 -1.90 -2.02 11.30
N LEU A 66 -1.50 -3.03 10.54
CA LEU A 66 -1.50 -3.02 9.09
C LEU A 66 -2.71 -3.84 8.61
N LYS A 67 -3.75 -3.15 8.11
CA LYS A 67 -4.96 -3.81 7.58
C LYS A 67 -4.90 -3.81 6.07
N TRP A 68 -5.03 -4.98 5.43
CA TRP A 68 -4.99 -5.08 3.98
C TRP A 68 -6.28 -5.71 3.45
N ILE A 69 -6.75 -5.28 2.27
CA ILE A 69 -7.99 -5.81 1.67
C ILE A 69 -7.88 -7.31 1.34
N PHE A 70 -6.67 -7.79 1.06
CA PHE A 70 -6.41 -9.21 0.78
C PHE A 70 -6.25 -10.07 2.04
N PHE A 71 -6.03 -9.46 3.22
CA PHE A 71 -5.89 -10.18 4.47
C PHE A 71 -7.15 -10.06 5.34
N LYS A 72 -7.78 -11.20 5.65
CA LYS A 72 -8.93 -11.26 6.57
C LYS A 72 -8.60 -10.78 7.99
N LYS A 73 -7.34 -10.89 8.43
CA LYS A 73 -6.89 -10.47 9.76
C LYS A 73 -5.87 -9.33 9.64
N PRO A 74 -6.00 -8.25 10.44
CA PRO A 74 -4.98 -7.21 10.49
C PRO A 74 -3.70 -7.76 11.11
N ILE A 75 -2.55 -7.30 10.60
CA ILE A 75 -1.25 -7.65 11.16
C ILE A 75 -0.95 -6.63 12.26
N SER A 76 -0.94 -7.10 13.52
CA SER A 76 -0.58 -6.31 14.71
C SER A 76 0.91 -6.48 15.04
N LEU A 77 1.61 -5.39 15.38
CA LEU A 77 3.06 -5.35 15.66
C LEU A 77 3.41 -4.54 16.93
#